data_AF-A0A2T2P928-F1
#
_entry.id   AF-A0A2T2P928-F1
#
_cell.length_a   1.000
_cell.length_b   1.000
_cell.length_c   1.000
_cell.angle_alpha   90.00
_cell.angle_beta   90.00
_cell.angle_gamma   90.00
#
_symmetry.space_group_name_H-M   'P 1'
#
loop_
_entity.id
_entity.type
_entity.pdbx_description
1 polymer ?
#
loop_
_entity_poly.entity_id
_entity_poly.type
_entity_poly.pdbx_seq_one_letter_code
_entity_poly.pdbx_strand_id
1 'polypeptide(L)'
;MKFQQVELVALVASVAAAQTLNIPSRVGEITSLPEPSVITGSEDYGNAEFDRGIPCDSDEDTGSDSAVFILKDGASISNVIIGADALEGVHCEGACTLTNVWFRDVCEDAISVLGTGDATIIGGGAQEAKDKVVQHNGAGTVTIKDFTIVNAGKLYRSCGDCTDNESKSPRHVIVENIRAFGMTSDLIGINSNFGDSATISGSCGETKSVCREYKGVNKGNGDSEKLDTNESCLGEQGKLETLPACGAEAAAPAPSEPEAPEETSAPTPTETAAEEAPEETEAPSATESAAAPEETVVEEEEEEETAPAPTTFVTSKKPAATGTSSGSVARYGQCGGQGYSGATSCADGATCKEQNQWYSQCL
;
A
#
# COMPACT_ATOMS: atom_id res chain seq x y z
N MET A 1 63.98 -34.78 22.72
CA MET A 1 62.57 -35.09 22.35
C MET A 1 62.01 -33.85 21.65
N LYS A 2 61.23 -34.00 20.58
CA LYS A 2 60.48 -32.89 19.96
C LYS A 2 58.99 -33.17 20.14
N PHE A 3 58.28 -32.29 20.82
CA PHE A 3 56.82 -32.30 20.80
C PHE A 3 56.35 -31.52 19.58
N GLN A 4 55.55 -32.15 18.71
CA GLN A 4 54.76 -31.43 17.72
C GLN A 4 53.46 -31.02 18.41
N GLN A 5 53.18 -29.72 18.44
CA GLN A 5 51.85 -29.24 18.81
C GLN A 5 50.90 -29.58 17.65
N VAL A 6 49.79 -30.26 17.98
CA VAL A 6 48.69 -30.46 17.03
C VAL A 6 47.72 -29.31 17.27
N GLU A 7 47.70 -28.35 16.34
CA GLU A 7 46.72 -27.27 16.36
C GLU A 7 45.35 -27.84 15.94
N LEU A 8 44.50 -28.07 16.94
CA LEU A 8 43.13 -28.52 16.73
C LEU A 8 42.28 -27.33 16.26
N VAL A 9 42.24 -27.10 14.95
CA VAL A 9 41.36 -26.10 14.34
C VAL A 9 39.90 -26.48 14.59
N ALA A 10 39.30 -25.85 15.60
CA ALA A 10 37.89 -26.00 15.92
C ALA A 10 37.05 -25.31 14.83
N LEU A 11 36.62 -26.09 13.83
CA LEU A 11 35.81 -25.61 12.71
C LEU A 11 34.37 -25.39 13.21
N VAL A 12 34.12 -24.22 13.78
CA VAL A 12 32.80 -23.79 14.25
C VAL A 12 31.91 -23.56 13.02
N ALA A 13 31.15 -24.58 12.66
CA ALA A 13 30.08 -24.46 11.67
C ALA A 13 28.97 -23.57 12.27
N SER A 14 28.97 -22.30 11.89
CA SER A 14 27.87 -21.38 12.17
C SER A 14 26.62 -21.86 11.43
N VAL A 15 25.73 -22.54 12.15
CA VAL A 15 24.40 -22.87 11.63
C VAL A 15 23.63 -21.57 11.51
N ALA A 16 23.62 -21.01 10.30
CA ALA A 16 22.71 -19.92 9.96
C ALA A 16 21.29 -20.48 10.05
N ALA A 17 20.57 -20.12 11.11
CA ALA A 17 19.14 -20.34 11.16
C ALA A 17 18.50 -19.50 10.05
N ALA A 18 17.80 -20.14 9.13
CA ALA A 18 16.94 -19.42 8.20
C ALA A 18 15.91 -18.65 9.03
N GLN A 19 15.93 -17.32 8.94
CA GLN A 19 14.93 -16.50 9.63
C GLN A 19 13.62 -16.64 8.85
N THR A 20 12.61 -17.25 9.48
CA THR A 20 11.24 -17.33 8.96
C THR A 20 10.43 -16.17 9.51
N LEU A 21 9.51 -15.61 8.72
CA LEU A 21 8.66 -14.51 9.19
C LEU A 21 7.73 -14.98 10.31
N ASN A 22 7.70 -14.25 11.43
CA ASN A 22 6.85 -14.57 12.58
C ASN A 22 5.41 -14.08 12.37
N ILE A 23 4.72 -14.68 11.40
CA ILE A 23 3.31 -14.43 11.09
C ILE A 23 2.44 -14.94 12.26
N PRO A 24 1.43 -14.17 12.73
CA PRO A 24 0.54 -14.61 13.81
C PRO A 24 -0.23 -15.90 13.49
N SER A 25 -0.69 -16.56 14.55
CA SER A 25 -1.64 -17.67 14.45
C SER A 25 -2.93 -17.19 13.80
N ARG A 26 -3.36 -17.86 12.73
CA ARG A 26 -4.65 -17.53 12.10
C ARG A 26 -5.84 -17.84 13.00
N VAL A 27 -6.92 -17.10 12.81
CA VAL A 27 -8.22 -17.36 13.42
C VAL A 27 -9.15 -18.02 12.39
N GLY A 28 -9.62 -19.23 12.70
CA GLY A 28 -10.53 -19.99 11.85
C GLY A 28 -9.85 -20.89 10.81
N GLU A 29 -10.62 -21.27 9.78
CA GLU A 29 -10.14 -21.98 8.60
C GLU A 29 -9.69 -20.98 7.52
N ILE A 30 -8.91 -21.44 6.53
CA ILE A 30 -8.50 -20.60 5.40
C ILE A 30 -9.72 -20.36 4.49
N THR A 31 -9.93 -19.11 4.09
CA THR A 31 -11.04 -18.71 3.21
C THR A 31 -10.52 -18.44 1.80
N SER A 32 -10.54 -19.46 0.94
CA SER A 32 -10.22 -19.32 -0.48
C SER A 32 -11.36 -18.60 -1.22
N LEU A 33 -11.05 -17.44 -1.78
CA LEU A 33 -12.00 -16.56 -2.45
C LEU A 33 -12.11 -16.90 -3.95
N PRO A 34 -13.32 -17.10 -4.50
CA PRO A 34 -13.50 -17.38 -5.93
C PRO A 34 -13.26 -16.16 -6.81
N GLU A 35 -13.49 -14.96 -6.28
CA GLU A 35 -13.32 -13.63 -6.91
C GLU A 35 -12.70 -12.66 -5.88
N PRO A 36 -12.04 -11.55 -6.27
CA PRO A 36 -11.41 -10.64 -5.33
C PRO A 36 -12.40 -10.04 -4.33
N SER A 37 -12.02 -9.96 -3.05
CA SER A 37 -12.84 -9.28 -2.06
C SER A 37 -12.67 -7.75 -2.20
N VAL A 38 -13.72 -7.08 -2.68
CA VAL A 38 -13.71 -5.64 -2.94
C VAL A 38 -14.10 -4.86 -1.69
N ILE A 39 -13.17 -4.06 -1.17
CA ILE A 39 -13.29 -3.30 0.07
C ILE A 39 -13.51 -1.81 -0.24
N THR A 40 -14.57 -1.23 0.31
CA THR A 40 -14.96 0.18 0.12
C THR A 40 -15.02 0.97 1.42
N GLY A 41 -14.75 0.33 2.56
CA GLY A 41 -14.76 0.91 3.90
C GLY A 41 -13.52 0.52 4.69
N SER A 42 -13.68 0.25 5.98
CA SER A 42 -12.60 -0.20 6.86
C SER A 42 -12.98 -1.51 7.52
N GLU A 43 -12.22 -2.56 7.26
CA GLU A 43 -12.50 -3.92 7.75
C GLU A 43 -11.38 -4.44 8.69
N ASP A 44 -11.77 -5.22 9.70
CA ASP A 44 -10.87 -5.93 10.61
C ASP A 44 -11.17 -7.43 10.51
N TYR A 45 -10.16 -8.20 10.12
CA TYR A 45 -10.28 -9.64 9.88
C TYR A 45 -9.85 -10.49 11.09
N GLY A 46 -9.40 -9.90 12.20
CA GLY A 46 -9.11 -10.62 13.44
C GLY A 46 -8.02 -11.71 13.33
N ASN A 47 -7.09 -11.56 12.40
CA ASN A 47 -6.11 -12.55 11.93
C ASN A 47 -6.71 -13.77 11.20
N ALA A 48 -7.87 -13.64 10.55
CA ALA A 48 -8.33 -14.63 9.57
C ALA A 48 -7.38 -14.71 8.35
N GLU A 49 -7.36 -15.88 7.69
CA GLU A 49 -6.45 -16.19 6.58
C GLU A 49 -7.22 -16.40 5.27
N PHE A 50 -6.85 -15.66 4.23
CA PHE A 50 -7.54 -15.63 2.92
C PHE A 50 -6.56 -15.89 1.77
N ASP A 51 -7.01 -16.58 0.73
CA ASP A 51 -6.27 -16.78 -0.51
C ASP A 51 -7.24 -16.91 -1.71
N ARG A 52 -6.78 -17.40 -2.86
CA ARG A 52 -7.63 -17.72 -4.02
C ARG A 52 -7.81 -19.22 -4.23
N GLY A 53 -7.11 -20.06 -3.47
CA GLY A 53 -7.01 -21.51 -3.70
C GLY A 53 -6.30 -21.88 -5.00
N ILE A 54 -5.42 -21.02 -5.52
CA ILE A 54 -4.65 -21.24 -6.76
C ILE A 54 -3.14 -21.14 -6.43
N PRO A 55 -2.34 -22.20 -6.63
CA PRO A 55 -0.93 -22.19 -6.26
C PRO A 55 -0.08 -21.28 -7.15
N CYS A 56 1.02 -20.78 -6.59
CA CYS A 56 1.99 -19.94 -7.29
C CYS A 56 2.88 -20.75 -8.27
N ASP A 57 2.27 -21.22 -9.37
CA ASP A 57 2.93 -22.05 -10.38
C ASP A 57 3.59 -21.25 -11.53
N SER A 58 3.39 -19.93 -11.60
CA SER A 58 3.97 -19.03 -12.62
C SER A 58 4.41 -17.67 -12.06
N ASP A 59 5.12 -16.91 -12.90
CA ASP A 59 5.55 -15.52 -12.66
C ASP A 59 4.83 -14.58 -13.68
N GLU A 60 3.57 -14.87 -14.03
CA GLU A 60 2.79 -14.12 -15.02
C GLU A 60 1.92 -13.04 -14.36
N ASP A 61 1.89 -11.83 -14.94
CA ASP A 61 0.95 -10.75 -14.59
C ASP A 61 -0.49 -11.26 -14.79
N THR A 62 -1.16 -11.58 -13.68
CA THR A 62 -2.56 -12.08 -13.69
C THR A 62 -3.59 -11.02 -13.30
N GLY A 63 -3.12 -9.84 -12.89
CA GLY A 63 -3.90 -8.63 -12.66
C GLY A 63 -4.98 -8.70 -11.57
N SER A 64 -5.67 -7.58 -11.36
CA SER A 64 -6.59 -7.38 -10.23
C SER A 64 -7.73 -8.40 -10.10
N ASP A 65 -8.18 -9.05 -11.19
CA ASP A 65 -9.19 -10.12 -11.11
C ASP A 65 -8.68 -11.37 -10.34
N SER A 66 -7.36 -11.49 -10.18
CA SER A 66 -6.66 -12.53 -9.43
C SER A 66 -6.29 -12.11 -8.01
N ALA A 67 -6.38 -10.83 -7.65
CA ALA A 67 -6.05 -10.35 -6.30
C ALA A 67 -6.92 -10.97 -5.20
N VAL A 68 -6.38 -11.16 -3.98
CA VAL A 68 -7.18 -11.58 -2.81
C VAL A 68 -8.06 -10.42 -2.34
N PHE A 69 -7.53 -9.20 -2.28
CA PHE A 69 -8.27 -7.99 -1.90
C PHE A 69 -8.08 -6.85 -2.90
N ILE A 70 -9.17 -6.13 -3.20
CA ILE A 70 -9.16 -4.85 -3.94
C ILE A 70 -9.70 -3.76 -3.03
N LEU A 71 -8.85 -2.85 -2.59
CA LEU A 71 -9.20 -1.66 -1.82
C LEU A 71 -9.51 -0.52 -2.79
N LYS A 72 -10.73 0.01 -2.70
CA LYS A 72 -11.10 1.27 -3.38
C LYS A 72 -10.48 2.47 -2.65
N ASP A 73 -10.53 3.64 -3.29
CA ASP A 73 -10.01 4.89 -2.72
C ASP A 73 -10.60 5.17 -1.32
N GLY A 74 -9.71 5.42 -0.36
CA GLY A 74 -10.01 5.64 1.05
C GLY A 74 -10.26 4.37 1.89
N ALA A 75 -10.20 3.17 1.29
CA ALA A 75 -10.48 1.92 2.02
C ALA A 75 -9.30 1.45 2.89
N SER A 76 -9.60 0.64 3.90
CA SER A 76 -8.57 0.01 4.75
C SER A 76 -8.91 -1.42 5.16
N ILE A 77 -7.86 -2.20 5.39
CA ILE A 77 -7.94 -3.55 5.96
C ILE A 77 -6.97 -3.68 7.15
N SER A 78 -7.35 -4.50 8.12
CA SER A 78 -6.53 -4.74 9.30
C SER A 78 -6.57 -6.19 9.77
N ASN A 79 -5.49 -6.62 10.43
CA ASN A 79 -5.33 -7.94 11.04
C ASN A 79 -5.71 -9.08 10.08
N VAL A 80 -5.02 -9.20 8.94
CA VAL A 80 -5.32 -10.24 7.94
C VAL A 80 -4.06 -10.96 7.49
N ILE A 81 -4.21 -12.25 7.20
CA ILE A 81 -3.15 -13.10 6.66
C ILE A 81 -3.54 -13.49 5.24
N ILE A 82 -2.64 -13.26 4.30
CA ILE A 82 -2.74 -13.70 2.91
C ILE A 82 -2.01 -15.04 2.79
N GLY A 83 -2.73 -16.06 2.33
CA GLY A 83 -2.23 -17.42 2.13
C GLY A 83 -1.22 -17.52 0.98
N ALA A 84 -0.62 -18.70 0.81
CA ALA A 84 0.35 -18.93 -0.27
C ALA A 84 -0.34 -19.13 -1.64
N ASP A 85 -1.55 -19.69 -1.65
CA ASP A 85 -2.32 -19.98 -2.86
C ASP A 85 -3.11 -18.75 -3.35
N ALA A 86 -2.44 -17.59 -3.40
CA ALA A 86 -3.04 -16.26 -3.58
C ALA A 86 -2.93 -15.67 -5.00
N LEU A 87 -1.88 -16.01 -5.76
CA LEU A 87 -1.43 -15.32 -7.00
C LEU A 87 -1.08 -13.83 -6.80
N GLU A 88 -2.06 -12.99 -6.50
CA GLU A 88 -1.95 -11.54 -6.39
C GLU A 88 -2.45 -11.10 -5.00
N GLY A 89 -1.69 -10.24 -4.30
CA GLY A 89 -1.95 -9.91 -2.91
C GLY A 89 -3.10 -8.92 -2.68
N VAL A 90 -2.74 -7.67 -2.39
CA VAL A 90 -3.68 -6.58 -2.05
C VAL A 90 -3.51 -5.41 -3.00
N HIS A 91 -4.55 -5.08 -3.76
CA HIS A 91 -4.52 -4.02 -4.77
C HIS A 91 -5.21 -2.75 -4.25
N CYS A 92 -4.57 -1.59 -4.37
CA CYS A 92 -5.17 -0.29 -4.02
C CYS A 92 -5.47 0.53 -5.28
N GLU A 93 -6.75 0.85 -5.51
CA GLU A 93 -7.21 1.67 -6.65
C GLU A 93 -7.15 3.19 -6.38
N GLY A 94 -6.60 3.60 -5.24
CA GLY A 94 -6.44 5.00 -4.82
C GLY A 94 -5.67 5.03 -3.49
N ALA A 95 -5.98 6.00 -2.64
CA ALA A 95 -5.46 6.02 -1.28
C ALA A 95 -5.95 4.80 -0.49
N CYS A 96 -5.10 4.20 0.35
CA CYS A 96 -5.48 3.00 1.11
C CYS A 96 -4.69 2.85 2.42
N THR A 97 -5.16 2.00 3.34
CA THR A 97 -4.41 1.66 4.57
C THR A 97 -4.45 0.16 4.88
N LEU A 98 -3.27 -0.41 5.15
CA LEU A 98 -3.05 -1.80 5.53
C LEU A 98 -2.38 -1.82 6.91
N THR A 99 -3.05 -2.36 7.93
CA THR A 99 -2.51 -2.42 9.30
C THR A 99 -2.38 -3.87 9.78
N ASN A 100 -1.19 -4.29 10.20
CA ASN A 100 -0.94 -5.66 10.66
C ASN A 100 -1.36 -6.72 9.60
N VAL A 101 -0.89 -6.53 8.36
CA VAL A 101 -1.16 -7.41 7.21
C VAL A 101 0.04 -8.31 6.94
N TRP A 102 -0.21 -9.60 6.74
CA TRP A 102 0.85 -10.61 6.62
C TRP A 102 0.72 -11.45 5.35
N PHE A 103 1.84 -11.78 4.71
CA PHE A 103 1.86 -12.61 3.50
C PHE A 103 2.67 -13.88 3.75
N ARG A 104 2.05 -15.05 3.56
CA ARG A 104 2.66 -16.39 3.79
C ARG A 104 3.76 -16.73 2.79
N ASP A 105 3.53 -16.39 1.54
CA ASP A 105 4.38 -16.59 0.37
C ASP A 105 3.92 -15.52 -0.64
N VAL A 106 4.83 -14.92 -1.41
CA VAL A 106 4.51 -13.80 -2.31
C VAL A 106 4.85 -14.19 -3.74
N CYS A 107 3.80 -14.35 -4.54
CA CYS A 107 3.93 -14.93 -5.87
C CYS A 107 4.42 -13.91 -6.91
N GLU A 108 3.61 -12.89 -7.21
CA GLU A 108 4.00 -11.73 -8.03
C GLU A 108 4.26 -10.50 -7.14
N ASP A 109 3.20 -9.94 -6.55
CA ASP A 109 3.23 -8.79 -5.64
C ASP A 109 2.43 -9.06 -4.36
N ALA A 110 2.92 -8.53 -3.24
CA ALA A 110 2.16 -8.54 -1.99
C ALA A 110 1.18 -7.36 -1.95
N ILE A 111 1.63 -6.17 -2.36
CA ILE A 111 0.83 -4.94 -2.32
C ILE A 111 1.06 -4.13 -3.59
N SER A 112 -0.01 -3.93 -4.37
CA SER A 112 0.03 -3.22 -5.65
C SER A 112 -0.76 -1.91 -5.56
N VAL A 113 -0.05 -0.78 -5.46
CA VAL A 113 -0.64 0.57 -5.40
C VAL A 113 -0.86 1.07 -6.82
N LEU A 114 -2.06 0.79 -7.36
CA LEU A 114 -2.41 0.97 -8.76
C LEU A 114 -2.89 2.38 -9.10
N GLY A 115 -3.75 2.94 -8.24
CA GLY A 115 -4.35 4.27 -8.44
C GLY A 115 -3.57 5.41 -7.80
N THR A 116 -3.92 6.63 -8.17
CA THR A 116 -3.36 7.86 -7.58
C THR A 116 -3.91 8.06 -6.17
N GLY A 117 -3.02 8.23 -5.20
CA GLY A 117 -3.35 8.41 -3.78
C GLY A 117 -2.21 7.95 -2.87
N ASP A 118 -2.31 8.25 -1.57
CA ASP A 118 -1.32 7.81 -0.59
C ASP A 118 -1.69 6.46 0.02
N ALA A 119 -0.75 5.52 0.04
CA ALA A 119 -0.92 4.19 0.65
C ALA A 119 -0.13 4.08 1.94
N THR A 120 -0.76 3.62 3.02
CA THR A 120 -0.14 3.51 4.35
C THR A 120 -0.11 2.05 4.81
N ILE A 121 1.08 1.52 5.08
CA ILE A 121 1.33 0.12 5.45
C ILE A 121 2.03 0.13 6.81
N ILE A 122 1.33 -0.32 7.87
CA ILE A 122 1.81 -0.23 9.27
C ILE A 122 1.80 -1.61 9.93
N GLY A 123 2.99 -2.10 10.27
CA GLY A 123 3.19 -3.41 10.88
C GLY A 123 2.82 -4.57 9.96
N GLY A 124 3.11 -5.79 10.40
CA GLY A 124 2.96 -6.98 9.57
C GLY A 124 4.26 -7.37 8.86
N GLY A 125 4.14 -8.11 7.76
CA GLY A 125 5.30 -8.57 7.01
C GLY A 125 5.01 -9.44 5.80
N ALA A 126 6.02 -9.67 4.97
CA ALA A 126 5.95 -10.52 3.79
C ALA A 126 7.20 -11.40 3.65
N GLN A 127 7.05 -12.59 3.05
CA GLN A 127 8.19 -13.47 2.79
C GLN A 127 8.17 -14.15 1.42
N GLU A 128 9.34 -14.62 0.98
CA GLU A 128 9.61 -15.36 -0.28
C GLU A 128 9.33 -14.60 -1.59
N ALA A 129 9.14 -13.28 -1.53
CA ALA A 129 8.83 -12.42 -2.68
C ALA A 129 9.96 -12.39 -3.74
N LYS A 130 9.77 -13.13 -4.85
CA LYS A 130 10.79 -13.37 -5.89
C LYS A 130 11.47 -12.09 -6.42
N ASP A 131 10.73 -11.00 -6.64
CA ASP A 131 11.28 -9.71 -7.12
C ASP A 131 10.96 -8.48 -6.26
N LYS A 132 9.71 -8.28 -5.82
CA LYS A 132 9.28 -7.09 -5.08
C LYS A 132 8.10 -7.40 -4.14
N VAL A 133 8.01 -6.67 -3.02
CA VAL A 133 6.89 -6.80 -2.06
C VAL A 133 5.81 -5.76 -2.33
N VAL A 134 6.22 -4.49 -2.52
CA VAL A 134 5.32 -3.37 -2.82
C VAL A 134 5.64 -2.80 -4.19
N GLN A 135 4.66 -2.84 -5.09
CA GLN A 135 4.70 -2.24 -6.40
C GLN A 135 3.87 -0.95 -6.41
N HIS A 136 4.41 0.13 -6.98
CA HIS A 136 3.73 1.44 -7.01
C HIS A 136 3.63 1.96 -8.45
N ASN A 137 2.40 2.02 -8.95
CA ASN A 137 2.05 2.37 -10.34
C ASN A 137 1.31 3.72 -10.44
N GLY A 138 0.52 4.10 -9.44
CA GLY A 138 -0.13 5.41 -9.34
C GLY A 138 0.83 6.53 -8.93
N ALA A 139 0.34 7.78 -8.88
CA ALA A 139 1.08 8.91 -8.31
C ALA A 139 0.69 9.13 -6.84
N GLY A 140 1.64 9.47 -5.97
CA GLY A 140 1.39 9.65 -4.53
C GLY A 140 2.55 9.18 -3.66
N THR A 141 2.25 8.90 -2.39
CA THR A 141 3.22 8.49 -1.36
C THR A 141 2.87 7.14 -0.77
N VAL A 142 3.82 6.20 -0.78
CA VAL A 142 3.71 4.95 0.01
C VAL A 142 4.47 5.12 1.32
N THR A 143 3.79 5.02 2.46
CA THR A 143 4.43 4.96 3.77
C THR A 143 4.47 3.52 4.24
N ILE A 144 5.67 2.96 4.46
CA ILE A 144 5.88 1.60 4.97
C ILE A 144 6.57 1.69 6.33
N LYS A 145 5.93 1.17 7.37
CA LYS A 145 6.35 1.35 8.75
C LYS A 145 6.25 0.06 9.56
N ASP A 146 7.22 -0.19 10.44
CA ASP A 146 7.25 -1.30 11.41
C ASP A 146 7.14 -2.71 10.76
N PHE A 147 7.37 -2.81 9.45
CA PHE A 147 7.13 -4.00 8.62
C PHE A 147 8.38 -4.90 8.54
N THR A 148 8.19 -6.22 8.49
CA THR A 148 9.30 -7.19 8.37
C THR A 148 9.27 -7.94 7.05
N ILE A 149 10.41 -8.02 6.36
CA ILE A 149 10.57 -8.79 5.10
C ILE A 149 11.65 -9.86 5.23
N VAL A 150 11.37 -11.01 4.62
CA VAL A 150 12.21 -12.22 4.63
C VAL A 150 12.31 -12.77 3.21
N ASN A 151 13.53 -13.05 2.73
CA ASN A 151 13.79 -13.70 1.44
C ASN A 151 13.10 -12.99 0.25
N ALA A 152 13.19 -11.65 0.18
CA ALA A 152 12.59 -10.85 -0.87
C ALA A 152 13.61 -10.25 -1.84
N GLY A 153 13.19 -9.95 -3.07
CA GLY A 153 13.99 -9.16 -4.01
C GLY A 153 14.20 -7.72 -3.55
N LYS A 154 13.09 -6.98 -3.38
CA LYS A 154 13.02 -5.57 -2.95
C LYS A 154 11.84 -5.38 -2.01
N LEU A 155 11.89 -4.39 -1.11
CA LEU A 155 10.70 -3.95 -0.38
C LEU A 155 9.75 -3.18 -1.30
N TYR A 156 10.28 -2.19 -2.03
CA TYR A 156 9.47 -1.25 -2.81
C TYR A 156 10.08 -0.99 -4.19
N ARG A 157 9.22 -0.93 -5.21
CA ARG A 157 9.55 -0.44 -6.54
C ARG A 157 8.47 0.52 -7.07
N SER A 158 8.86 1.77 -7.33
CA SER A 158 8.13 2.63 -8.27
C SER A 158 8.23 2.02 -9.67
N CYS A 159 7.13 1.92 -10.41
CA CYS A 159 7.09 1.22 -11.70
C CYS A 159 8.15 1.71 -12.69
N GLY A 160 8.95 0.81 -13.27
CA GLY A 160 10.05 1.17 -14.15
C GLY A 160 9.60 1.60 -15.56
N ASP A 161 8.61 0.90 -16.11
CA ASP A 161 8.22 0.92 -17.52
C ASP A 161 6.70 0.96 -17.74
N CYS A 162 5.92 1.48 -16.78
CA CYS A 162 4.46 1.50 -16.87
C CYS A 162 3.91 2.25 -18.10
N THR A 163 2.69 1.92 -18.51
CA THR A 163 1.95 2.73 -19.49
C THR A 163 1.70 4.11 -18.87
N ASP A 164 2.04 5.19 -19.58
CA ASP A 164 1.98 6.57 -19.09
C ASP A 164 2.72 6.81 -17.75
N ASN A 165 3.88 6.16 -17.57
CA ASN A 165 4.65 6.18 -16.32
C ASN A 165 4.97 7.61 -15.83
N GLU A 166 5.39 8.47 -16.75
CA GLU A 166 5.81 9.86 -16.48
C GLU A 166 4.66 10.75 -15.99
N SER A 167 3.44 10.56 -16.51
CA SER A 167 2.24 11.29 -16.03
C SER A 167 1.57 10.64 -14.81
N LYS A 168 2.02 9.45 -14.42
CA LYS A 168 1.67 8.75 -13.16
C LYS A 168 2.79 8.84 -12.12
N SER A 169 3.59 9.90 -12.21
CA SER A 169 4.71 10.24 -11.34
C SER A 169 4.59 11.73 -10.91
N PRO A 170 5.27 12.20 -9.85
CA PRO A 170 6.25 11.50 -9.02
C PRO A 170 5.62 10.45 -8.10
N ARG A 171 6.45 9.47 -7.70
CA ARG A 171 6.14 8.46 -6.69
C ARG A 171 7.10 8.58 -5.52
N HIS A 172 6.55 8.86 -4.34
CA HIS A 172 7.32 9.00 -3.11
C HIS A 172 7.19 7.75 -2.24
N VAL A 173 8.23 7.44 -1.47
CA VAL A 173 8.18 6.39 -0.45
C VAL A 173 8.82 6.85 0.86
N ILE A 174 8.17 6.56 1.98
CA ILE A 174 8.65 6.82 3.34
C ILE A 174 8.78 5.47 4.04
N VAL A 175 9.93 5.20 4.65
CA VAL A 175 10.35 3.87 5.08
C VAL A 175 10.90 3.95 6.51
N GLU A 176 10.16 3.46 7.49
CA GLU A 176 10.50 3.57 8.92
C GLU A 176 10.55 2.20 9.62
N ASN A 177 11.62 1.94 10.38
CA ASN A 177 11.75 0.76 11.27
C ASN A 177 11.54 -0.61 10.58
N ILE A 178 11.98 -0.73 9.32
CA ILE A 178 11.92 -1.98 8.57
C ILE A 178 12.97 -2.97 9.08
N ARG A 179 12.60 -4.25 9.12
CA ARG A 179 13.51 -5.37 9.36
C ARG A 179 13.62 -6.20 8.06
N ALA A 180 14.81 -6.28 7.47
CA ALA A 180 15.02 -6.91 6.16
C ALA A 180 16.03 -8.07 6.20
N PHE A 181 15.60 -9.29 5.87
CA PHE A 181 16.44 -10.49 5.94
C PHE A 181 16.43 -11.26 4.62
N GLY A 182 17.57 -11.84 4.25
CA GLY A 182 17.67 -12.68 3.04
C GLY A 182 17.54 -11.93 1.71
N MET A 183 17.67 -10.60 1.69
CA MET A 183 17.38 -9.79 0.50
C MET A 183 18.33 -10.09 -0.67
N THR A 184 17.76 -10.32 -1.86
CA THR A 184 18.55 -10.64 -3.05
C THR A 184 19.02 -9.40 -3.83
N SER A 185 18.32 -8.27 -3.71
CA SER A 185 18.56 -7.03 -4.48
C SER A 185 18.61 -5.75 -3.61
N ASP A 186 18.38 -4.58 -4.21
CA ASP A 186 18.24 -3.29 -3.51
C ASP A 186 16.95 -3.27 -2.66
N LEU A 187 16.94 -2.60 -1.51
CA LEU A 187 15.72 -2.50 -0.69
C LEU A 187 14.63 -1.65 -1.38
N ILE A 188 15.01 -0.49 -1.91
CA ILE A 188 14.10 0.51 -2.48
C ILE A 188 14.56 0.90 -3.89
N GLY A 189 13.64 0.89 -4.87
CA GLY A 189 13.86 1.37 -6.24
C GLY A 189 12.94 2.53 -6.64
N ILE A 190 13.54 3.67 -7.03
CA ILE A 190 12.84 4.91 -7.43
C ILE A 190 13.31 5.43 -8.80
N ASN A 191 12.45 6.12 -9.54
CA ASN A 191 12.77 6.74 -10.84
C ASN A 191 13.07 8.25 -10.68
N SER A 192 14.31 8.62 -10.34
CA SER A 192 14.64 10.02 -10.01
C SER A 192 14.41 11.01 -11.16
N ASN A 193 14.47 10.54 -12.43
CA ASN A 193 14.15 11.37 -13.60
C ASN A 193 12.66 11.72 -13.74
N PHE A 194 11.76 11.07 -13.00
CA PHE A 194 10.33 11.42 -12.91
C PHE A 194 9.98 12.13 -11.59
N GLY A 195 10.99 12.54 -10.81
CA GLY A 195 10.81 13.25 -9.54
C GLY A 195 10.55 12.36 -8.33
N ASP A 196 10.63 11.03 -8.48
CA ASP A 196 10.50 10.09 -7.37
C ASP A 196 11.55 10.36 -6.28
N SER A 197 11.18 10.08 -5.03
CA SER A 197 12.10 10.14 -3.89
C SER A 197 11.76 9.11 -2.82
N ALA A 198 12.78 8.73 -2.05
CA ALA A 198 12.65 7.75 -0.97
C ALA A 198 13.26 8.29 0.32
N THR A 199 12.55 8.27 1.43
CA THR A 199 13.07 8.67 2.75
C THR A 199 13.16 7.44 3.65
N ILE A 200 14.37 7.06 4.09
CA ILE A 200 14.59 5.86 4.90
C ILE A 200 15.21 6.19 6.27
N SER A 201 14.61 5.66 7.35
CA SER A 201 15.05 5.82 8.74
C SER A 201 14.81 4.55 9.58
N GLY A 202 15.50 4.44 10.72
CA GLY A 202 15.27 3.44 11.78
C GLY A 202 15.41 1.95 11.38
N SER A 203 15.73 1.63 10.14
CA SER A 203 15.63 0.30 9.55
C SER A 203 16.92 -0.51 9.71
N CYS A 204 16.82 -1.83 9.73
CA CYS A 204 17.95 -2.75 9.90
C CYS A 204 17.81 -4.00 9.02
N GLY A 205 18.93 -4.65 8.69
CA GLY A 205 18.90 -5.87 7.88
C GLY A 205 20.14 -6.11 7.02
N GLU A 206 19.97 -6.97 6.03
CA GLU A 206 20.94 -7.26 4.96
C GLU A 206 20.32 -6.87 3.60
N THR A 207 21.02 -6.09 2.79
CA THR A 207 20.55 -5.59 1.47
C THR A 207 21.72 -5.47 0.48
N LYS A 208 21.46 -5.35 -0.84
CA LYS A 208 22.52 -4.99 -1.82
C LYS A 208 22.73 -3.48 -1.95
N SER A 209 21.68 -2.72 -1.68
CA SER A 209 21.67 -1.26 -1.57
C SER A 209 20.49 -0.87 -0.67
N VAL A 210 20.58 0.24 0.09
CA VAL A 210 19.41 0.75 0.85
C VAL A 210 18.43 1.48 -0.08
N CYS A 211 18.94 2.19 -1.06
CA CYS A 211 18.14 2.87 -2.08
C CYS A 211 18.91 2.89 -3.40
N ARG A 212 18.19 2.66 -4.50
CA ARG A 212 18.74 2.70 -5.86
C ARG A 212 17.85 3.57 -6.73
N GLU A 213 18.46 4.57 -7.37
CA GLU A 213 17.82 5.28 -8.46
C GLU A 213 17.86 4.46 -9.75
N TYR A 214 16.81 4.62 -10.53
CA TYR A 214 16.61 4.08 -11.85
C TYR A 214 16.22 5.21 -12.80
N LYS A 215 16.40 4.97 -14.08
CA LYS A 215 15.79 5.75 -15.14
C LYS A 215 14.42 5.15 -15.44
N GLY A 216 13.35 5.80 -15.03
CA GLY A 216 11.99 5.46 -15.43
C GLY A 216 11.76 5.76 -16.91
N VAL A 217 10.95 4.92 -17.56
CA VAL A 217 10.54 5.05 -18.96
C VAL A 217 9.03 4.83 -19.10
N ASN A 218 8.44 5.33 -20.18
CA ASN A 218 7.06 5.00 -20.56
C ASN A 218 7.05 3.69 -21.35
N LYS A 219 6.04 2.82 -21.16
CA LYS A 219 6.00 1.45 -21.72
C LYS A 219 6.30 1.40 -23.21
N GLY A 220 7.27 0.56 -23.60
CA GLY A 220 7.72 0.39 -24.98
C GLY A 220 8.84 1.33 -25.43
N ASN A 221 9.23 2.33 -24.64
CA ASN A 221 10.30 3.28 -24.97
C ASN A 221 11.69 2.85 -24.43
N GLY A 222 11.95 1.54 -24.37
CA GLY A 222 13.16 0.93 -23.79
C GLY A 222 12.94 0.37 -22.39
N ASP A 223 14.05 0.02 -21.73
CA ASP A 223 14.07 -0.61 -20.40
C ASP A 223 14.37 0.41 -19.29
N SER A 224 13.99 0.10 -18.04
CA SER A 224 14.29 0.94 -16.87
C SER A 224 15.66 0.60 -16.27
N GLU A 225 16.69 1.33 -16.69
CA GLU A 225 18.09 1.11 -16.30
C GLU A 225 18.40 1.59 -14.86
N LYS A 226 19.31 0.91 -14.16
CA LYS A 226 19.87 1.41 -12.88
C LYS A 226 20.74 2.64 -13.12
N LEU A 227 20.67 3.61 -12.21
CA LEU A 227 21.57 4.77 -12.17
C LEU A 227 22.59 4.60 -11.03
N ASP A 228 23.75 5.26 -11.17
CA ASP A 228 24.79 5.35 -10.14
C ASP A 228 24.59 6.52 -9.15
N THR A 229 23.45 7.21 -9.25
CA THR A 229 23.05 8.33 -8.39
C THR A 229 22.20 7.89 -7.19
N ASN A 230 22.20 8.72 -6.15
CA ASN A 230 21.37 8.58 -4.94
C ASN A 230 21.01 9.95 -4.33
N GLU A 231 20.77 10.94 -5.18
CA GLU A 231 20.40 12.29 -4.78
C GLU A 231 18.98 12.33 -4.18
N SER A 232 18.03 11.63 -4.80
CA SER A 232 16.64 11.42 -4.35
C SER A 232 16.48 10.36 -3.25
N CYS A 233 17.57 9.74 -2.81
CA CYS A 233 17.59 8.83 -1.65
C CYS A 233 17.88 9.62 -0.36
N LEU A 234 16.87 9.80 0.48
CA LEU A 234 16.80 10.75 1.59
C LEU A 234 16.65 10.05 2.95
N GLY A 235 16.56 10.85 4.02
CA GLY A 235 16.54 10.36 5.40
C GLY A 235 17.92 9.99 5.92
N GLU A 236 17.99 9.51 7.16
CA GLU A 236 19.25 9.14 7.83
C GLU A 236 19.95 7.96 7.16
N GLN A 237 19.21 7.09 6.47
CA GLN A 237 19.71 5.84 5.93
C GLN A 237 19.70 5.73 4.41
N GLY A 238 19.00 6.62 3.69
CA GLY A 238 18.82 6.49 2.24
C GLY A 238 20.12 6.52 1.43
N LYS A 239 21.18 7.17 1.93
CA LYS A 239 22.50 7.23 1.27
C LYS A 239 23.50 6.19 1.78
N LEU A 240 23.07 5.22 2.58
CA LEU A 240 23.92 4.10 3.01
C LEU A 240 24.02 3.02 1.92
N GLU A 241 25.21 2.43 1.79
CA GLU A 241 25.43 1.29 0.90
C GLU A 241 24.68 0.04 1.39
N THR A 242 24.62 -0.21 2.70
CA THR A 242 23.87 -1.30 3.32
C THR A 242 23.16 -0.83 4.59
N LEU A 243 22.08 -1.51 4.98
CA LEU A 243 21.47 -1.30 6.29
C LEU A 243 22.45 -1.70 7.42
N PRO A 244 22.29 -1.14 8.64
CA PRO A 244 22.92 -1.72 9.82
C PRO A 244 22.29 -3.09 10.14
N ALA A 245 23.08 -4.02 10.68
CA ALA A 245 22.56 -5.31 11.13
C ALA A 245 21.53 -5.13 12.26
N CYS A 246 20.45 -5.90 12.24
CA CYS A 246 19.45 -5.89 13.30
C CYS A 246 20.05 -6.36 14.64
N GLY A 247 19.82 -5.62 15.72
CA GLY A 247 20.24 -6.00 17.06
C GLY A 247 19.46 -7.21 17.59
N ALA A 248 19.98 -7.87 18.64
CA ALA A 248 19.34 -9.07 19.19
C ALA A 248 17.95 -8.82 19.82
N GLU A 249 17.64 -7.58 20.22
CA GLU A 249 16.30 -7.15 20.63
C GLU A 249 15.38 -6.77 19.46
N ALA A 250 15.91 -6.66 18.24
CA ALA A 250 15.16 -6.27 17.05
C ALA A 250 14.40 -7.44 16.38
N ALA A 251 13.95 -8.42 17.17
CA ALA A 251 12.70 -9.11 16.81
C ALA A 251 11.58 -8.05 16.67
N ALA A 252 10.53 -8.34 15.90
CA ALA A 252 9.33 -7.51 15.97
C ALA A 252 8.74 -7.63 17.39
N PRO A 253 8.33 -6.53 18.05
CA PRO A 253 7.54 -6.65 19.26
C PRO A 253 6.29 -7.43 18.90
N ALA A 254 6.05 -8.56 19.57
CA ALA A 254 4.79 -9.27 19.42
C ALA A 254 3.65 -8.29 19.76
N PRO A 255 2.53 -8.28 19.02
CA PRO A 255 1.41 -7.42 19.33
C PRO A 255 0.97 -7.72 20.77
N SER A 256 1.14 -6.74 21.66
CA SER A 256 0.78 -6.87 23.06
C SER A 256 -0.73 -7.05 23.14
N GLU A 257 -1.16 -8.25 23.52
CA GLU A 257 -2.55 -8.54 23.87
C GLU A 257 -3.04 -7.45 24.83
N PRO A 258 -4.19 -6.79 24.56
CA PRO A 258 -4.59 -5.62 25.32
C PRO A 258 -4.94 -6.02 26.76
N GLU A 259 -4.00 -5.80 27.68
CA GLU A 259 -4.22 -6.02 29.11
C GLU A 259 -5.45 -5.23 29.56
N ALA A 260 -6.36 -5.92 30.25
CA ALA A 260 -7.62 -5.34 30.69
C ALA A 260 -7.36 -4.13 31.63
N PRO A 261 -8.13 -3.04 31.50
CA PRO A 261 -7.87 -1.83 32.29
C PRO A 261 -8.08 -2.09 33.78
N GLU A 262 -7.01 -2.04 34.57
CA GLU A 262 -7.11 -2.04 36.03
C GLU A 262 -7.76 -0.74 36.50
N GLU A 263 -8.89 -0.84 37.21
CA GLU A 263 -9.55 0.31 37.82
C GLU A 263 -8.66 0.92 38.91
N THR A 264 -8.21 2.16 38.68
CA THR A 264 -7.54 2.98 39.71
C THR A 264 -8.32 4.28 39.92
N SER A 265 -8.53 4.67 41.18
CA SER A 265 -9.57 5.65 41.53
C SER A 265 -9.14 7.11 41.35
N ALA A 266 -10.04 7.94 40.84
CA ALA A 266 -9.81 9.36 40.62
C ALA A 266 -9.75 10.20 41.91
N PRO A 267 -8.90 11.25 41.96
CA PRO A 267 -9.04 12.36 42.91
C PRO A 267 -9.86 13.53 42.34
N THR A 268 -10.55 14.24 43.22
CA THR A 268 -11.44 15.39 42.96
C THR A 268 -10.67 16.67 42.56
N PRO A 269 -11.21 17.56 41.69
CA PRO A 269 -10.56 18.82 41.30
C PRO A 269 -10.45 19.85 42.43
N THR A 270 -9.67 20.91 42.20
CA THR A 270 -9.60 22.12 43.03
C THR A 270 -9.51 23.37 42.13
N GLU A 271 -9.95 24.51 42.65
CA GLU A 271 -10.44 25.66 41.89
C GLU A 271 -9.44 26.82 41.72
N THR A 272 -9.70 27.65 40.70
CA THR A 272 -9.58 29.13 40.68
C THR A 272 -8.25 29.82 41.06
N ALA A 273 -7.66 30.47 40.05
CA ALA A 273 -7.32 31.91 40.07
C ALA A 273 -7.15 32.44 38.64
N ALA A 274 -7.33 33.76 38.43
CA ALA A 274 -7.14 34.42 37.13
C ALA A 274 -6.52 35.82 37.32
N GLU A 275 -5.63 36.22 36.42
CA GLU A 275 -5.05 37.59 36.32
C GLU A 275 -4.58 37.75 34.86
N GLU A 276 -5.36 38.43 34.02
CA GLU A 276 -5.15 39.82 33.51
C GLU A 276 -4.23 39.95 32.28
N ALA A 277 -4.58 40.91 31.41
CA ALA A 277 -3.80 41.32 30.23
C ALA A 277 -2.94 42.55 30.56
N PRO A 278 -2.06 43.01 29.64
CA PRO A 278 -2.41 44.29 29.02
C PRO A 278 -1.97 44.51 27.55
N GLU A 279 -2.75 45.41 26.90
CA GLU A 279 -2.42 46.45 25.91
C GLU A 279 -1.67 46.20 24.58
N GLU A 280 -2.12 46.98 23.60
CA GLU A 280 -1.54 47.21 22.27
C GLU A 280 -0.29 48.10 22.34
N THR A 281 0.57 48.07 21.32
CA THR A 281 1.26 49.29 20.84
C THR A 281 1.50 49.22 19.32
N GLU A 282 1.54 50.39 18.70
CA GLU A 282 1.39 50.69 17.26
C GLU A 282 2.48 50.15 16.31
N ALA A 283 2.15 50.20 15.01
CA ALA A 283 3.07 50.00 13.89
C ALA A 283 3.84 51.30 13.50
N PRO A 284 4.79 51.21 12.55
CA PRO A 284 4.86 52.22 11.49
C PRO A 284 4.78 51.62 10.08
N SER A 285 4.76 52.48 9.05
CA SER A 285 4.36 52.16 7.66
C SER A 285 5.26 52.81 6.60
N ALA A 286 5.08 52.42 5.32
CA ALA A 286 5.74 52.91 4.09
C ALA A 286 7.22 52.50 3.91
N THR A 287 7.82 52.31 2.71
CA THR A 287 7.44 52.48 1.27
C THR A 287 8.38 51.56 0.41
N GLU A 288 8.36 51.34 -0.92
CA GLU A 288 7.63 51.84 -2.13
C GLU A 288 7.83 50.84 -3.33
N SER A 289 7.24 51.15 -4.51
CA SER A 289 7.74 50.91 -5.88
C SER A 289 7.88 49.49 -6.48
N ALA A 290 6.75 49.04 -7.03
CA ALA A 290 6.52 48.52 -8.40
C ALA A 290 7.68 48.20 -9.38
N ALA A 291 7.51 47.09 -10.10
CA ALA A 291 7.63 46.99 -11.57
C ALA A 291 6.86 45.76 -12.11
N ALA A 292 6.42 45.78 -13.36
CA ALA A 292 5.77 44.64 -14.05
C ALA A 292 6.19 44.58 -15.53
N PRO A 293 6.22 43.38 -16.14
CA PRO A 293 5.95 43.15 -17.56
C PRO A 293 4.57 42.48 -17.72
N GLU A 294 3.64 43.06 -18.46
CA GLU A 294 3.49 42.95 -19.93
C GLU A 294 2.97 41.57 -20.40
N GLU A 295 1.73 41.57 -20.89
CA GLU A 295 1.03 40.42 -21.45
C GLU A 295 1.50 40.14 -22.89
N THR A 296 1.78 38.87 -23.22
CA THR A 296 1.89 38.42 -24.62
C THR A 296 0.61 37.69 -25.02
N VAL A 297 -0.28 38.41 -25.70
CA VAL A 297 -1.42 37.78 -26.40
C VAL A 297 -0.87 36.90 -27.52
N VAL A 298 -1.27 35.63 -27.53
CA VAL A 298 -1.04 34.71 -28.66
C VAL A 298 -2.36 34.60 -29.41
N GLU A 299 -2.31 34.78 -30.73
CA GLU A 299 -3.50 34.68 -31.59
C GLU A 299 -3.94 33.21 -31.73
N GLU A 300 -5.24 32.98 -31.65
CA GLU A 300 -5.88 31.67 -31.71
C GLU A 300 -6.33 31.40 -33.16
N GLU A 301 -5.62 30.53 -33.89
CA GLU A 301 -5.97 30.18 -35.28
C GLU A 301 -7.12 29.14 -35.32
N GLU A 302 -8.19 29.50 -36.03
CA GLU A 302 -9.44 28.74 -36.14
C GLU A 302 -9.34 27.66 -37.24
N GLU A 303 -9.05 26.39 -36.87
CA GLU A 303 -9.07 25.27 -37.82
C GLU A 303 -10.49 24.74 -38.09
N GLU A 304 -10.79 24.48 -39.38
CA GLU A 304 -12.13 24.15 -39.89
C GLU A 304 -12.53 22.67 -39.64
N GLU A 305 -13.36 22.42 -38.62
CA GLU A 305 -13.84 21.05 -38.30
C GLU A 305 -14.71 20.48 -39.45
N THR A 306 -14.21 19.44 -40.12
CA THR A 306 -14.94 18.75 -41.20
C THR A 306 -15.75 17.56 -40.68
N ALA A 307 -17.07 17.68 -40.77
CA ALA A 307 -18.01 16.74 -40.14
C ALA A 307 -17.90 15.27 -40.64
N PRO A 308 -17.91 14.27 -39.74
CA PRO A 308 -17.83 12.86 -40.10
C PRO A 308 -19.11 12.32 -40.74
N ALA A 309 -18.97 11.30 -41.60
CA ALA A 309 -20.06 10.69 -42.35
C ALA A 309 -21.02 9.83 -41.49
N PRO A 310 -22.32 9.74 -41.83
CA PRO A 310 -23.32 9.04 -41.02
C PRO A 310 -23.16 7.51 -41.05
N THR A 311 -22.79 6.92 -39.90
CA THR A 311 -22.71 5.47 -39.72
C THR A 311 -24.06 4.88 -39.30
N THR A 312 -24.54 3.88 -40.06
CA THR A 312 -25.83 3.22 -39.79
C THR A 312 -25.69 2.11 -38.73
N PHE A 313 -25.79 2.47 -37.44
CA PHE A 313 -25.88 1.48 -36.36
C PHE A 313 -27.30 0.92 -36.24
N VAL A 314 -27.41 -0.41 -36.24
CA VAL A 314 -28.68 -1.13 -36.13
C VAL A 314 -29.23 -1.14 -34.70
N THR A 315 -30.54 -1.00 -34.57
CA THR A 315 -31.23 -0.94 -33.27
C THR A 315 -31.28 -2.29 -32.56
N SER A 316 -30.35 -2.50 -31.62
CA SER A 316 -30.38 -3.65 -30.72
C SER A 316 -31.65 -3.65 -29.84
N LYS A 317 -32.30 -4.81 -29.76
CA LYS A 317 -33.61 -4.99 -29.14
C LYS A 317 -33.49 -4.99 -27.61
N LYS A 318 -34.26 -4.12 -26.94
CA LYS A 318 -34.38 -4.02 -25.47
C LYS A 318 -34.53 -5.43 -24.82
N PRO A 319 -33.66 -5.83 -23.88
CA PRO A 319 -33.84 -7.05 -23.09
C PRO A 319 -35.14 -7.04 -22.29
N ALA A 320 -35.76 -8.21 -22.13
CA ALA A 320 -36.93 -8.37 -21.27
C ALA A 320 -36.51 -8.40 -19.80
N ALA A 321 -37.30 -7.78 -18.91
CA ALA A 321 -37.04 -7.81 -17.48
C ALA A 321 -37.26 -9.22 -16.91
N THR A 322 -36.21 -9.81 -16.34
CA THR A 322 -36.24 -11.16 -15.74
C THR A 322 -36.30 -11.08 -14.22
N GLY A 323 -37.38 -11.63 -13.64
CA GLY A 323 -37.45 -12.23 -12.31
C GLY A 323 -36.92 -11.43 -11.11
N THR A 324 -37.83 -10.79 -10.37
CA THR A 324 -37.58 -10.36 -8.98
C THR A 324 -37.12 -11.55 -8.14
N SER A 325 -35.90 -11.49 -7.58
CA SER A 325 -35.41 -12.48 -6.62
C SER A 325 -36.13 -12.33 -5.28
N SER A 326 -36.95 -13.31 -4.91
CA SER A 326 -37.70 -13.32 -3.64
C SER A 326 -36.82 -13.84 -2.49
N GLY A 327 -36.01 -12.96 -1.93
CA GLY A 327 -35.27 -13.16 -0.68
C GLY A 327 -35.25 -11.87 0.15
N SER A 328 -34.81 -11.96 1.41
CA SER A 328 -34.50 -10.78 2.22
C SER A 328 -33.01 -10.45 2.12
N VAL A 329 -32.69 -9.18 1.90
CA VAL A 329 -31.31 -8.67 1.87
C VAL A 329 -30.76 -8.67 3.29
N ALA A 330 -29.56 -9.22 3.48
CA ALA A 330 -28.88 -9.19 4.76
C ALA A 330 -28.68 -7.74 5.27
N ARG A 331 -28.54 -7.57 6.59
CA ARG A 331 -28.15 -6.29 7.18
C ARG A 331 -26.84 -5.81 6.51
N TYR A 332 -26.76 -4.52 6.20
CA TYR A 332 -25.71 -3.85 5.42
C TYR A 332 -25.66 -4.15 3.91
N GLY A 333 -26.47 -5.07 3.39
CA GLY A 333 -26.58 -5.32 1.94
C GLY A 333 -27.36 -4.24 1.18
N GLN A 334 -27.16 -4.16 -0.14
CA GLN A 334 -27.90 -3.26 -1.02
C GLN A 334 -29.34 -3.76 -1.25
N CYS A 335 -30.30 -2.87 -1.06
CA CYS A 335 -31.76 -3.09 -1.18
C CYS A 335 -32.47 -2.08 -2.09
N GLY A 336 -31.71 -1.20 -2.76
CA GLY A 336 -32.28 -0.20 -3.65
C GLY A 336 -31.23 0.65 -4.36
N GLY A 337 -31.71 1.59 -5.18
CA GLY A 337 -30.89 2.43 -6.05
C GLY A 337 -31.32 2.35 -7.52
N GLN A 338 -31.06 3.42 -8.28
CA GLN A 338 -31.34 3.50 -9.71
C GLN A 338 -30.58 2.40 -10.47
N GLY A 339 -31.31 1.53 -11.16
CA GLY A 339 -30.74 0.40 -11.91
C GLY A 339 -30.60 -0.91 -11.11
N TYR A 340 -30.75 -0.87 -9.78
CA TYR A 340 -30.74 -2.07 -8.95
C TYR A 340 -31.95 -2.98 -9.25
N SER A 341 -31.70 -4.28 -9.41
CA SER A 341 -32.69 -5.29 -9.84
C SER A 341 -32.90 -6.44 -8.85
N GLY A 342 -32.17 -6.44 -7.73
CA GLY A 342 -32.23 -7.48 -6.70
C GLY A 342 -33.41 -7.33 -5.73
N ALA A 343 -33.29 -7.98 -4.57
CA ALA A 343 -34.29 -7.92 -3.51
C ALA A 343 -34.32 -6.54 -2.82
N THR A 344 -35.51 -6.00 -2.55
CA THR A 344 -35.65 -4.66 -1.93
C THR A 344 -36.11 -4.69 -0.46
N SER A 345 -36.45 -5.88 0.04
CA SER A 345 -36.82 -6.09 1.45
C SER A 345 -35.62 -6.54 2.25
N CYS A 346 -35.37 -5.89 3.40
CA CYS A 346 -34.31 -6.27 4.32
C CYS A 346 -34.68 -7.47 5.21
N ALA A 347 -33.68 -8.10 5.81
CA ALA A 347 -33.85 -9.06 6.89
C ALA A 347 -34.43 -8.40 8.15
N ASP A 348 -35.07 -9.21 9.01
CA ASP A 348 -35.76 -8.73 10.21
C ASP A 348 -34.87 -7.85 11.10
N GLY A 349 -35.38 -6.67 11.46
CA GLY A 349 -34.65 -5.68 12.27
C GLY A 349 -33.77 -4.71 11.48
N ALA A 350 -33.77 -4.75 10.14
CA ALA A 350 -33.14 -3.74 9.29
C ALA A 350 -34.15 -3.05 8.37
N THR A 351 -33.91 -1.77 8.04
CA THR A 351 -34.73 -0.94 7.15
C THR A 351 -33.91 -0.52 5.94
N CYS A 352 -34.49 -0.58 4.74
CA CYS A 352 -33.82 -0.06 3.55
C CYS A 352 -33.76 1.48 3.61
N LYS A 353 -32.56 2.05 3.72
CA LYS A 353 -32.30 3.49 3.74
C LYS A 353 -31.56 3.90 2.47
N GLU A 354 -32.07 4.91 1.78
CA GLU A 354 -31.38 5.54 0.65
C GLU A 354 -30.13 6.28 1.17
N GLN A 355 -28.98 6.01 0.54
CA GLN A 355 -27.73 6.74 0.78
C GLN A 355 -27.49 7.76 -0.33
N ASN A 356 -27.81 7.38 -1.58
CA ASN A 356 -27.84 8.24 -2.76
C ASN A 356 -28.75 7.62 -3.84
N GLN A 357 -29.00 8.35 -4.93
CA GLN A 357 -29.90 7.91 -6.01
C GLN A 357 -29.55 6.54 -6.63
N TRP A 358 -28.29 6.09 -6.56
CA TRP A 358 -27.81 4.81 -7.11
C TRP A 358 -27.72 3.69 -6.05
N TYR A 359 -27.88 4.00 -4.76
CA TYR A 359 -27.61 3.04 -3.68
C TYR A 359 -28.49 3.24 -2.43
N SER A 360 -29.14 2.16 -2.00
CA SER A 360 -29.88 2.07 -0.74
C SER A 360 -29.51 0.80 0.01
N GLN A 361 -29.40 0.88 1.34
CA GLN A 361 -28.77 -0.14 2.19
C GLN A 361 -29.64 -0.54 3.38
N CYS A 362 -29.57 -1.80 3.81
CA CYS A 362 -30.29 -2.30 4.98
C CYS A 362 -29.61 -1.90 6.31
N LEU A 363 -30.23 -1.02 7.12
CA LEU A 363 -29.68 -0.47 8.37
C LEU A 363 -30.65 -0.51 9.55
#